data_AF-A0A8S8YZV1-F1
#
_entry.id   AF-A0A8S8YZV1-F1
#
_cell.length_a   1.000
_cell.length_b   1.000
_cell.length_c   1.000
_cell.angle_alpha   90.00
_cell.angle_beta   90.00
_cell.angle_gamma   90.00
#
_symmetry.space_group_name_H-M   'P 1'
#
loop_
_entity.id
_entity.type
_entity.pdbx_description
1 polymer ?
#
loop_
_entity_poly.entity_id
_entity_poly.type
_entity_poly.pdbx_seq_one_letter_code
_entity_poly.pdbx_strand_id
1 'polypeptide(L)' 'MPIEIDEKTYSSISENDELEIDTTKNEIKNITKNETYSMKPFPDLIGKIIEAGGLFKYKP' A
#
# COMPACT_ATOMS: atom_id res chain seq x y z
N MET A 1 -0.41 5.22 6.59
CA MET A 1 0.83 5.27 5.78
C MET A 1 0.45 5.79 4.40
N PRO A 2 1.21 6.70 3.78
CA PRO A 2 0.92 7.10 2.39
C PRO A 2 1.19 5.93 1.45
N ILE A 3 0.25 5.59 0.57
CA ILE A 3 0.41 4.58 -0.48
C ILE A 3 0.36 5.31 -1.81
N GLU A 4 1.25 4.95 -2.74
CA GLU A 4 1.28 5.52 -4.08
C GLU A 4 0.81 4.48 -5.11
N ILE A 5 -0.17 4.88 -5.91
CA ILE A 5 -0.80 4.08 -6.97
C ILE A 5 -0.84 4.89 -8.26
N ASP A 6 -1.07 4.21 -9.39
CA ASP A 6 -1.30 4.89 -10.66
C ASP A 6 -2.75 5.42 -10.79
N GLU A 7 -2.96 6.27 -11.79
CA GLU A 7 -4.26 6.91 -12.06
C GLU A 7 -5.35 5.88 -12.42
N LYS A 8 -4.96 4.78 -13.07
CA LYS A 8 -5.89 3.72 -13.48
C LYS A 8 -6.46 3.01 -12.25
N THR A 9 -5.60 2.67 -11.29
CA THR A 9 -5.98 2.05 -10.02
C THR A 9 -6.81 3.00 -9.19
N TYR A 10 -6.45 4.30 -9.15
CA TYR A 10 -7.26 5.30 -8.47
C TYR A 10 -8.68 5.39 -9.05
N SER A 11 -8.79 5.34 -10.38
CA SER A 11 -10.08 5.44 -11.07
C SER A 11 -10.96 4.18 -10.93
N SER A 12 -10.38 3.02 -10.61
CA SER A 12 -11.14 1.76 -10.44
C SER A 12 -11.68 1.57 -9.03
N ILE A 13 -11.13 2.26 -8.03
CA ILE A 13 -11.56 2.22 -6.64
C ILE A 13 -12.71 3.22 -6.43
N SER A 14 -13.72 2.81 -5.67
CA SER A 14 -14.90 3.62 -5.38
C SER A 14 -15.13 3.77 -3.88
N GLU A 15 -15.92 4.77 -3.51
CA GLU A 15 -16.37 4.92 -2.13
C GLU A 15 -17.07 3.64 -1.65
N ASN A 16 -16.76 3.20 -0.42
CA ASN A 16 -17.23 1.96 0.20
C ASN A 16 -16.63 0.64 -0.35
N ASP A 17 -15.64 0.69 -1.25
CA ASP A 17 -14.86 -0.53 -1.56
C ASP A 17 -14.01 -0.95 -0.35
N GLU A 18 -13.99 -2.25 -0.07
CA GLU A 18 -13.10 -2.84 0.93
C GLU A 18 -11.80 -3.28 0.25
N LEU A 19 -10.68 -2.74 0.73
CA LEU A 19 -9.35 -2.99 0.18
C LEU A 19 -8.49 -3.73 1.19
N GLU A 20 -7.83 -4.79 0.72
CA GLU A 20 -6.75 -5.49 1.41
C GLU A 20 -5.41 -5.05 0.81
N ILE A 21 -4.45 -4.71 1.65
CA ILE A 21 -3.14 -4.21 1.23
C ILE A 21 -2.07 -5.19 1.69
N ASP A 22 -1.34 -5.79 0.74
CA ASP A 22 -0.16 -6.60 1.02
C ASP A 22 1.10 -5.78 0.70
N THR A 23 1.67 -5.17 1.74
CA THR A 23 2.88 -4.35 1.64
C THR A 23 4.14 -5.17 1.36
N THR A 24 4.10 -6.49 1.55
CA THR A 24 5.24 -7.37 1.24
C THR A 24 5.29 -7.74 -0.23
N LYS A 25 4.11 -7.88 -0.86
CA LYS A 25 3.96 -8.14 -2.30
C LYS A 25 3.81 -6.87 -3.14
N ASN A 26 3.61 -5.71 -2.49
CA ASN A 26 3.26 -4.45 -3.15
C ASN A 26 1.95 -4.59 -3.95
N GLU A 27 0.95 -5.23 -3.35
CA GLU A 27 -0.33 -5.55 -3.97
C GLU A 27 -1.49 -4.93 -3.19
N ILE A 28 -2.49 -4.43 -3.93
CA ILE A 28 -3.76 -3.96 -3.39
C ILE A 28 -4.86 -4.83 -3.98
N LYS A 29 -5.66 -5.47 -3.14
CA LYS A 29 -6.80 -6.27 -3.56
C LYS A 29 -8.10 -5.58 -3.17
N ASN A 30 -8.94 -5.29 -4.15
CA ASN A 30 -10.31 -4.86 -3.91
C ASN A 30 -11.19 -6.09 -3.69
N ILE A 31 -11.59 -6.32 -2.44
CA ILE A 31 -12.37 -7.49 -2.05
C ILE A 31 -13.80 -7.37 -2.59
N THR A 32 -14.36 -6.16 -2.61
CA THR A 32 -15.71 -5.89 -3.10
C THR A 32 -15.86 -6.18 -4.59
N LYS A 33 -14.86 -5.83 -5.39
CA LYS A 33 -14.86 -6.00 -6.86
C LYS A 33 -14.11 -7.24 -7.35
N ASN A 34 -13.40 -7.93 -6.46
CA ASN A 34 -12.50 -9.05 -6.78
C ASN A 34 -11.45 -8.67 -7.84
N GLU A 35 -10.86 -7.48 -7.69
CA GLU A 35 -9.80 -6.95 -8.55
C GLU A 35 -8.49 -6.82 -7.78
N THR A 36 -7.37 -6.94 -8.48
CA THR A 36 -6.02 -6.82 -7.92
C THR A 36 -5.22 -5.77 -8.69
N TYR A 37 -4.54 -4.91 -7.95
CA TYR A 37 -3.72 -3.82 -8.47
C TYR A 37 -2.33 -3.84 -7.84
N SER A 38 -1.35 -3.24 -8.52
CA SER A 38 -0.01 -3.07 -7.97
C SER A 38 0.13 -1.69 -7.36
N MET A 39 0.79 -1.60 -6.20
CA MET A 39 1.26 -0.33 -5.64
C MET A 39 2.74 -0.15 -5.95
N LYS A 40 3.20 1.11 -5.96
CA LYS A 40 4.63 1.35 -5.99
C LYS A 40 5.27 0.82 -4.70
N PRO A 41 6.43 0.15 -4.80
CA PRO A 41 7.13 -0.29 -3.62
C PRO A 41 7.49 0.91 -2.75
N PHE A 42 7.43 0.71 -1.43
CA PHE A 42 7.93 1.72 -0.52
C PHE A 42 9.42 1.96 -0.79
N PRO A 43 9.87 3.22 -0.77
CA PRO A 43 11.30 3.50 -0.72
C PRO A 43 11.92 2.72 0.46
N ASP A 44 13.13 2.18 0.27
CA ASP A 44 13.81 1.34 1.28
C ASP A 44 13.80 1.94 2.68
N LEU A 45 13.96 3.27 2.78
CA LEU A 45 13.91 3.99 4.05
C LEU A 45 12.55 3.84 4.77
N ILE A 46 11.45 3.96 4.03
CA ILE A 46 10.09 3.82 4.57
C ILE A 46 9.86 2.38 5.01
N GLY A 47 10.29 1.40 4.21
CA GLY A 47 10.23 -0.02 4.57
C GLY A 47 10.91 -0.29 5.92
N LYS A 48 12.15 0.19 6.09
CA LYS A 48 12.89 0.05 7.36
C LYS A 48 12.23 0.74 8.55
N ILE A 49 11.59 1.89 8.33
CA ILE A 49 10.84 2.59 9.39
C ILE A 49 9.63 1.76 9.84
N ILE A 50 8.92 1.13 8.89
CA ILE A 50 7.79 0.26 9.18
C ILE A 50 8.25 -0.97 9.96
N GLU A 51 9.31 -1.63 9.49
CA GLU A 51 9.91 -2.80 10.16
C GLU A 51 10.38 -2.48 11.58
N ALA A 52 10.89 -1.26 11.82
CA ALA A 52 11.29 -0.83 13.15
C ALA A 52 10.10 -0.60 14.11
N GLY A 53 8.85 -0.62 13.62
CA GLY A 53 7.67 -0.29 14.42
C GLY A 53 7.38 1.22 14.50
N GLY A 54 7.80 1.97 13.49
CA GLY A 54 7.51 3.39 13.33
C GLY A 54 8.72 4.30 13.48
N LEU A 55 8.52 5.57 13.12
CA LEU A 55 9.59 6.56 12.95
C LEU A 55 10.46 6.75 14.21
N PHE A 56 9.86 6.77 15.40
CA PHE A 56 10.58 6.93 16.66
C PHE A 56 11.44 5.71 17.04
N LYS A 57 11.16 4.54 16.45
CA LYS A 57 11.90 3.31 16.68
C LYS A 57 13.00 3.09 15.64
N TYR A 58 12.90 3.75 14.49
CA TYR A 58 13.92 3.71 13.46
C TYR A 58 15.22 4.38 13.94
N LYS A 59 16.35 3.69 13.72
CA LYS A 59 17.69 4.23 13.92
C LYS A 59 18.47 4.08 12.61
N PRO A 60 18.93 5.20 12.01
CA PRO A 60 19.69 5.16 10.76
C PRO A 60 21.06 4.53 10.93
#